data_AF-A0A0G0YLI5-F1
#
_entry.id   AF-A0A0G0YLI5-F1
#
_cell.length_a   1.000
_cell.length_b   1.000
_cell.length_c   1.000
_cell.angle_alpha   90.00
_cell.angle_beta   90.00
_cell.angle_gamma   90.00
#
_symmetry.space_group_name_H-M   'P 1'
#
loop_
_entity.id
_entity.type
_entity.pdbx_description
1 polymer ?
#
loop_
_entity_poly.entity_id
_entity_poly.type
_entity_poly.pdbx_seq_one_letter_code
_entity_poly.pdbx_strand_id
1 'polypeptide(L)'
;MKYNPDITTHIVKELVKIPNIRYVCAKIGIDHSTFYRWMSQHHTFFKLVTAALVMGRDNTTDVAEGIIIKRLQNDDYKAAIFWLTHNSSHYATSEQTRRIYMHTKHASEILSETAFSVGPGETAFEVMFDLYERSENILGIEHARKHIEKFVKFMCHGDENLEQIFYASYAEWKAEKTEYEEKEKKAFPDESP
;
A
#
# COMPACT_ATOMS: atom_id res chain seq x y z
N MET A 1 -10.31 29.44 11.85
CA MET A 1 -9.63 28.79 12.99
C MET A 1 -8.18 28.51 12.61
N LYS A 2 -7.21 28.79 13.50
CA LYS A 2 -5.77 28.54 13.28
C LYS A 2 -5.45 27.07 13.55
N TYR A 3 -4.45 26.53 12.85
CA TYR A 3 -3.95 25.16 13.08
C TYR A 3 -3.53 25.00 14.55
N ASN A 4 -3.97 23.91 15.18
CA ASN A 4 -3.67 23.60 16.58
C ASN A 4 -3.26 22.11 16.68
N PRO A 5 -2.00 21.81 17.09
CA PRO A 5 -1.50 20.44 17.22
C PRO A 5 -2.29 19.53 18.16
N ASP A 6 -2.86 20.06 19.24
CA ASP A 6 -3.62 19.27 20.21
C ASP A 6 -4.94 18.81 19.61
N ILE A 7 -5.60 19.72 18.88
CA ILE A 7 -6.86 19.43 18.17
C ILE A 7 -6.60 18.44 17.04
N THR A 8 -5.54 18.62 16.26
CA THR A 8 -5.22 17.68 15.16
C THR A 8 -4.85 16.30 15.69
N THR A 9 -4.13 16.22 16.79
CA THR A 9 -3.85 14.95 17.48
C THR A 9 -5.13 14.27 17.96
N HIS A 10 -6.09 15.04 18.50
CA HIS A 10 -7.37 14.50 18.93
C HIS A 10 -8.21 13.99 17.75
N ILE A 11 -8.24 14.72 16.62
CA ILE A 11 -8.90 14.30 15.39
C ILE A 11 -8.36 12.95 14.91
N VAL A 12 -7.04 12.80 14.84
CA VAL A 12 -6.39 11.56 14.39
C VAL A 12 -6.80 10.38 15.30
N LYS A 13 -6.77 10.56 16.62
CA LYS A 13 -7.19 9.52 17.58
C LYS A 13 -8.65 9.10 17.42
N GLU A 14 -9.54 10.06 17.13
CA GLU A 14 -10.95 9.76 16.93
C GLU A 14 -11.23 9.11 15.57
N LEU A 15 -10.47 9.47 14.52
CA LEU A 15 -10.57 8.82 13.21
C LEU A 15 -10.14 7.35 13.22
N VAL A 16 -9.18 6.97 14.08
CA VAL A 16 -8.82 5.55 14.31
C VAL A 16 -9.99 4.75 14.90
N LYS A 17 -10.92 5.41 15.63
CA LYS A 17 -12.09 4.74 16.20
C LYS A 17 -13.26 4.74 15.22
N ILE A 18 -13.52 5.88 14.60
CA ILE A 18 -14.64 6.10 13.68
C ILE A 18 -14.07 6.81 12.45
N PRO A 19 -13.84 6.11 11.32
CA PRO A 19 -13.20 6.66 10.13
C PRO A 19 -14.17 7.54 9.30
N ASN A 20 -14.84 8.49 9.95
CA ASN A 20 -15.77 9.43 9.36
C ASN A 20 -15.38 10.86 9.71
N ILE A 21 -14.80 11.56 8.75
CA ILE A 21 -14.30 12.93 8.90
C ILE A 21 -15.39 13.89 9.35
N ARG A 22 -16.59 13.85 8.75
CA ARG A 22 -17.68 14.77 9.09
C ARG A 22 -18.14 14.59 10.53
N TYR A 23 -18.30 13.33 10.95
CA TYR A 23 -18.67 12.99 12.31
C TYR A 23 -17.62 13.47 13.31
N VAL A 24 -16.33 13.20 13.06
CA VAL A 24 -15.24 13.60 13.96
C VAL A 24 -15.09 15.13 14.00
N CYS A 25 -15.21 15.81 12.86
CA CYS A 25 -15.19 17.28 12.81
C CYS A 25 -16.32 17.89 13.64
N ALA A 26 -17.54 17.37 13.50
CA ALA A 26 -18.69 17.81 14.30
C ALA A 26 -18.48 17.54 15.80
N LYS A 27 -17.95 16.36 16.16
CA LYS A 27 -17.65 15.98 17.54
C LYS A 27 -16.63 16.90 18.20
N ILE A 28 -15.62 17.34 17.44
CA ILE A 28 -14.52 18.17 17.93
C ILE A 28 -14.84 19.68 17.83
N GLY A 29 -15.94 20.04 17.16
CA GLY A 29 -16.40 21.41 17.02
C GLY A 29 -15.62 22.21 15.97
N ILE A 30 -15.14 21.55 14.92
CA ILE A 30 -14.49 22.21 13.78
C ILE A 30 -15.32 22.06 12.51
N ASP A 31 -15.29 23.08 11.65
CA ASP A 31 -15.87 22.96 10.33
C ASP A 31 -14.97 22.09 9.42
N HIS A 32 -15.59 21.20 8.65
CA HIS A 32 -14.91 20.28 7.75
C HIS A 32 -14.07 21.00 6.67
N SER A 33 -14.45 22.21 6.22
CA SER A 33 -13.60 22.98 5.29
C SER A 33 -12.27 23.40 5.93
N THR A 34 -12.28 23.67 7.25
CA THR A 34 -11.06 23.97 8.01
C THR A 34 -10.17 22.75 8.11
N PHE A 35 -10.77 21.57 8.36
CA PHE A 35 -10.03 20.30 8.34
C PHE A 35 -9.34 20.06 6.99
N TYR A 36 -10.07 20.18 5.87
CA TYR A 36 -9.49 19.97 4.54
C TYR A 36 -8.42 21.01 4.19
N ARG A 37 -8.58 22.26 4.64
CA ARG A 37 -7.53 23.27 4.51
C ARG A 37 -6.27 22.90 5.30
N TRP A 38 -6.40 22.35 6.51
CA TRP A 38 -5.24 21.86 7.26
C TRP A 38 -4.58 20.65 6.59
N MET A 39 -5.37 19.77 5.97
CA MET A 39 -4.86 18.64 5.19
C MET A 39 -4.00 19.10 4.00
N SER A 40 -4.40 20.18 3.30
CA SER A 40 -3.61 20.70 2.18
C SER A 40 -2.38 21.50 2.62
N GLN A 41 -2.45 22.20 3.75
CA GLN A 41 -1.37 23.07 4.24
C GLN A 41 -0.32 22.34 5.08
N HIS A 42 -0.65 21.20 5.68
CA HIS A 42 0.21 20.48 6.62
C HIS A 42 0.36 19.01 6.25
N HIS A 43 1.45 18.68 5.54
CA HIS A 43 1.70 17.33 5.02
C HIS A 43 1.80 16.25 6.11
N THR A 44 2.35 16.57 7.28
CA THR A 44 2.38 15.64 8.42
C THR A 44 0.99 15.29 8.92
N PHE A 45 0.09 16.27 9.00
CA PHE A 45 -1.30 16.04 9.39
C PHE A 45 -2.02 15.18 8.35
N PHE A 46 -1.80 15.44 7.07
CA PHE A 46 -2.31 14.61 5.97
C PHE A 46 -1.92 13.13 6.10
N LYS A 47 -0.64 12.84 6.36
CA LYS A 47 -0.16 11.46 6.56
C LYS A 47 -0.85 10.79 7.74
N LEU A 48 -0.90 11.47 8.88
CA LEU A 48 -1.50 10.94 10.11
C LEU A 48 -3.00 10.67 9.94
N VAL A 49 -3.73 11.57 9.30
CA VAL A 49 -5.15 11.38 8.99
C VAL A 49 -5.36 10.20 8.04
N THR A 50 -4.55 10.11 6.98
CA THR A 50 -4.67 9.02 6.00
C THR A 50 -4.43 7.67 6.67
N ALA A 51 -3.37 7.57 7.49
CA ALA A 51 -3.10 6.37 8.28
C ALA A 51 -4.25 6.05 9.25
N ALA A 52 -4.76 7.05 9.97
CA ALA A 52 -5.88 6.88 10.91
C ALA A 52 -7.17 6.40 10.22
N LEU A 53 -7.46 6.87 9.01
CA LEU A 53 -8.62 6.43 8.24
C LEU A 53 -8.51 4.97 7.80
N VAL A 54 -7.31 4.53 7.43
CA VAL A 54 -7.04 3.11 7.11
C VAL A 54 -7.23 2.27 8.36
N MET A 55 -6.51 2.58 9.44
CA MET A 55 -6.61 1.86 10.72
C MET A 55 -8.04 1.84 11.26
N GLY A 56 -8.77 2.96 11.18
CA GLY A 56 -10.15 3.02 11.62
C GLY A 56 -11.10 2.21 10.75
N ARG A 57 -10.83 2.08 9.45
CA ARG A 57 -11.60 1.21 8.55
C ARG A 57 -11.36 -0.27 8.88
N ASP A 58 -10.11 -0.63 9.16
CA ASP A 58 -9.76 -2.00 9.55
C ASP A 58 -10.45 -2.35 10.89
N ASN A 59 -10.33 -1.49 11.90
CA ASN A 59 -11.03 -1.65 13.19
C ASN A 59 -12.55 -1.78 13.01
N THR A 60 -13.15 -0.97 12.14
CA THR A 60 -14.60 -1.03 11.86
C THR A 60 -14.97 -2.32 11.15
N THR A 61 -14.10 -2.82 10.28
CA THR A 61 -14.25 -4.10 9.58
C THR A 61 -14.23 -5.24 10.58
N ASP A 62 -13.25 -5.29 11.49
CA ASP A 62 -13.17 -6.32 12.54
C ASP A 62 -14.45 -6.37 13.41
N VAL A 63 -14.98 -5.19 13.77
CA VAL A 63 -16.25 -5.10 14.52
C VAL A 63 -17.41 -5.65 13.68
N ALA A 64 -17.47 -5.33 12.39
CA ALA A 64 -18.49 -5.84 11.49
C ALA A 64 -18.39 -7.37 11.29
N GLU A 65 -17.17 -7.90 11.18
CA GLU A 65 -16.91 -9.33 11.14
C GLU A 65 -17.39 -10.02 12.42
N GLY A 66 -17.12 -9.43 13.59
CA GLY A 66 -17.67 -9.92 14.87
C GLY A 66 -19.20 -9.97 14.89
N ILE A 67 -19.88 -8.98 14.29
CA ILE A 67 -21.35 -8.99 14.14
C ILE A 67 -21.81 -10.14 13.23
N ILE A 68 -21.10 -10.40 12.12
CA ILE A 68 -21.41 -11.52 11.22
C ILE A 68 -21.28 -12.84 11.98
N ILE A 69 -20.17 -13.04 12.70
CA ILE A 69 -19.94 -14.25 13.52
C ILE A 69 -21.03 -14.44 14.56
N LYS A 70 -21.40 -13.37 15.28
CA LYS A 70 -22.50 -13.42 16.25
C LYS A 70 -23.82 -13.81 15.60
N ARG A 71 -24.11 -13.33 14.39
CA ARG A 71 -25.32 -13.69 13.65
C ARG A 71 -25.31 -15.15 13.17
N LEU A 72 -24.15 -15.65 12.73
CA LEU A 72 -23.97 -17.06 12.40
C LEU A 72 -24.29 -17.97 13.58
N GLN A 73 -23.83 -17.61 14.78
CA GLN A 73 -24.12 -18.35 16.02
C GLN A 73 -25.61 -18.36 16.40
N ASN A 74 -26.41 -17.46 15.83
CA ASN A 74 -27.86 -17.37 16.06
C ASN A 74 -28.66 -17.91 14.85
N ASP A 75 -28.07 -18.81 14.06
CA ASP A 75 -28.68 -19.45 12.89
C ASP A 75 -29.23 -18.46 11.84
N ASP A 76 -28.64 -17.26 11.73
CA ASP A 76 -29.01 -16.30 10.68
C ASP A 76 -28.50 -16.79 9.32
N TYR A 77 -29.41 -17.36 8.54
CA TYR A 77 -29.14 -17.88 7.21
C TYR A 77 -28.53 -16.84 6.25
N LYS A 78 -28.88 -15.55 6.38
CA LYS A 78 -28.30 -14.49 5.54
C LYS A 78 -26.84 -14.27 5.87
N ALA A 79 -26.47 -14.34 7.16
CA ALA A 79 -25.08 -14.28 7.58
C ALA A 79 -24.29 -15.50 7.08
N ALA A 80 -24.91 -16.70 7.07
CA ALA A 80 -24.31 -17.92 6.53
C ALA A 80 -23.99 -17.80 5.04
N ILE A 81 -24.96 -17.36 4.23
CA ILE A 81 -24.73 -17.10 2.80
C ILE A 81 -23.62 -16.05 2.60
N PHE A 82 -23.71 -14.92 3.31
CA PHE A 82 -22.72 -13.85 3.19
C PHE A 82 -21.30 -14.37 3.50
N TRP A 83 -21.15 -15.11 4.60
CA TRP A 83 -19.87 -15.67 5.00
C TRP A 83 -19.31 -16.65 3.97
N LEU A 84 -20.11 -17.63 3.54
CA LEU A 84 -19.69 -18.67 2.60
C LEU A 84 -19.29 -18.08 1.24
N THR A 85 -20.07 -17.13 0.71
CA THR A 85 -19.80 -16.49 -0.59
C THR A 85 -18.53 -15.64 -0.60
N HIS A 86 -18.02 -15.19 0.55
CA HIS A 86 -16.82 -14.37 0.65
C HIS A 86 -15.59 -15.12 1.17
N ASN A 87 -15.77 -16.26 1.85
CA ASN A 87 -14.68 -17.00 2.49
C ASN A 87 -14.45 -18.41 1.92
N SER A 88 -15.30 -18.89 1.00
CA SER A 88 -15.14 -20.19 0.34
C SER A 88 -15.33 -20.08 -1.16
N SER A 89 -14.35 -20.57 -1.92
CA SER A 89 -14.41 -20.62 -3.38
C SER A 89 -15.55 -21.50 -3.89
N HIS A 90 -15.98 -22.51 -3.12
CA HIS A 90 -17.11 -23.39 -3.48
C HIS A 90 -18.45 -22.65 -3.56
N TYR A 91 -18.58 -21.53 -2.85
CA TYR A 91 -19.81 -20.73 -2.79
C TYR A 91 -19.64 -19.35 -3.42
N ALA A 92 -18.48 -19.06 -4.03
CA ALA A 92 -18.26 -17.80 -4.73
C ALA A 92 -19.23 -17.66 -5.90
N THR A 93 -19.85 -16.48 -6.01
CA THR A 93 -20.74 -16.19 -7.12
C THR A 93 -19.97 -16.12 -8.44
N SER A 94 -20.64 -16.39 -9.56
CA SER A 94 -20.05 -16.27 -10.91
C SER A 94 -19.43 -14.89 -11.14
N GLU A 95 -20.06 -13.83 -10.63
CA GLU A 95 -19.57 -12.47 -10.74
C GLU A 95 -18.31 -12.23 -9.89
N GLN A 96 -18.24 -12.74 -8.65
CA GLN A 96 -17.03 -12.67 -7.83
C GLN A 96 -15.88 -13.44 -8.47
N THR A 97 -16.13 -14.66 -8.95
CA THR A 97 -15.15 -15.47 -9.67
C THR A 97 -14.66 -14.76 -10.93
N ARG A 98 -15.57 -14.16 -11.71
CA ARG A 98 -15.23 -13.34 -12.88
C ARG A 98 -14.38 -12.15 -12.48
N ARG A 99 -14.74 -11.41 -11.43
CA ARG A 99 -13.98 -10.26 -10.94
C ARG A 99 -12.56 -10.66 -10.51
N ILE A 100 -12.42 -11.74 -9.74
CA ILE A 100 -11.11 -12.28 -9.34
C ILE A 100 -10.33 -12.70 -10.58
N TYR A 101 -10.93 -13.45 -11.50
CA TYR A 101 -10.29 -13.84 -12.76
C TYR A 101 -9.82 -12.63 -13.57
N MET A 102 -10.64 -11.59 -13.70
CA MET A 102 -10.28 -10.37 -14.43
C MET A 102 -9.16 -9.60 -13.73
N HIS A 103 -9.16 -9.49 -12.40
CA HIS A 103 -8.06 -8.87 -11.67
C HIS A 103 -6.77 -9.67 -11.76
N THR A 104 -6.84 -10.99 -11.61
CA THR A 104 -5.68 -11.87 -11.74
C THR A 104 -5.15 -11.86 -13.17
N LYS A 105 -6.04 -11.88 -14.17
CA LYS A 105 -5.69 -11.77 -15.58
C LYS A 105 -5.05 -10.42 -15.88
N HIS A 106 -5.64 -9.31 -15.42
CA HIS A 106 -5.06 -7.98 -15.63
C HIS A 106 -3.74 -7.79 -14.89
N ALA A 107 -3.61 -8.32 -13.67
CA ALA A 107 -2.34 -8.32 -12.96
C ALA A 107 -1.30 -9.17 -13.69
N SER A 108 -1.68 -10.34 -14.22
CA SER A 108 -0.80 -11.17 -15.04
C SER A 108 -0.45 -10.51 -16.37
N GLU A 109 -1.37 -9.74 -16.96
CA GLU A 109 -1.17 -8.98 -18.19
C GLU A 109 -0.22 -7.81 -17.92
N ILE A 110 -0.43 -7.02 -16.87
CA ILE A 110 0.49 -5.96 -16.45
C ILE A 110 1.87 -6.54 -16.12
N LEU A 111 1.93 -7.61 -15.33
CA LEU A 111 3.19 -8.28 -15.01
C LEU A 111 3.84 -8.87 -16.27
N SER A 112 3.05 -9.36 -17.22
CA SER A 112 3.56 -9.83 -18.51
C SER A 112 3.99 -8.69 -19.41
N GLU A 113 3.29 -7.57 -19.50
CA GLU A 113 3.64 -6.39 -20.29
C GLU A 113 4.87 -5.69 -19.73
N THR A 114 4.99 -5.62 -18.39
CA THR A 114 6.20 -5.16 -17.71
C THR A 114 7.36 -6.17 -17.78
N ALA A 115 7.07 -7.47 -17.89
CA ALA A 115 8.10 -8.47 -18.21
C ALA A 115 8.46 -8.52 -19.71
N PHE A 116 7.57 -8.08 -20.62
CA PHE A 116 7.75 -8.05 -22.07
C PHE A 116 8.31 -6.73 -22.60
N SER A 117 8.44 -5.69 -21.76
CA SER A 117 9.31 -4.54 -22.07
C SER A 117 10.81 -4.89 -21.98
N VAL A 118 11.13 -6.12 -21.61
CA VAL A 118 12.47 -6.68 -21.62
C VAL A 118 12.54 -7.65 -22.80
N GLY A 119 13.47 -7.41 -23.73
CA GLY A 119 13.60 -8.22 -24.94
C GLY A 119 13.91 -9.69 -24.62
N PRO A 120 13.62 -10.63 -25.55
CA PRO A 120 13.91 -12.03 -25.35
C PRO A 120 15.43 -12.24 -25.14
N GLY A 121 15.82 -12.62 -23.93
CA GLY A 121 17.22 -12.85 -23.53
C GLY A 121 17.72 -11.95 -22.39
N GLU A 122 16.97 -10.93 -22.01
CA GLU A 122 17.29 -10.07 -20.86
C GLU A 122 16.41 -10.45 -19.67
N THR A 123 17.02 -10.81 -18.54
CA THR A 123 16.33 -10.92 -17.25
C THR A 123 16.52 -9.58 -16.55
N ALA A 124 15.66 -8.58 -16.81
CA ALA A 124 15.95 -7.22 -16.35
C ALA A 124 15.76 -7.09 -14.84
N PHE A 125 16.82 -7.40 -14.10
CA PHE A 125 16.94 -7.07 -12.70
C PHE A 125 16.75 -5.57 -12.45
N GLU A 126 16.95 -4.70 -13.45
CA GLU A 126 16.70 -3.25 -13.35
C GLU A 126 15.27 -2.91 -12.93
N VAL A 127 14.25 -3.57 -13.49
CA VAL A 127 12.83 -3.36 -13.09
C VAL A 127 12.62 -3.79 -11.64
N MET A 128 13.28 -4.87 -11.25
CA MET A 128 13.24 -5.40 -9.90
C MET A 128 14.02 -4.51 -8.91
N PHE A 129 15.10 -3.87 -9.37
CA PHE A 129 15.90 -2.91 -8.61
C PHE A 129 15.13 -1.62 -8.34
N ASP A 130 14.42 -1.09 -9.34
CA ASP A 130 13.52 0.05 -9.15
C ASP A 130 12.41 -0.26 -8.15
N LEU A 131 11.81 -1.45 -8.22
CA LEU A 131 10.80 -1.88 -7.26
C LEU A 131 11.39 -2.03 -5.85
N TYR A 132 12.61 -2.56 -5.74
CA TYR A 132 13.29 -2.74 -4.47
C TYR A 132 13.67 -1.39 -3.85
N GLU A 133 14.24 -0.46 -4.63
CA GLU A 133 14.59 0.89 -4.20
C GLU A 133 13.37 1.68 -3.73
N ARG A 134 12.25 1.61 -4.46
CA ARG A 134 10.98 2.21 -4.02
C ARG A 134 10.53 1.65 -2.68
N SER A 135 10.66 0.33 -2.50
CA SER A 135 10.31 -0.33 -1.24
C SER A 135 11.25 0.09 -0.10
N GLU A 136 12.56 0.21 -0.37
CA GLU A 136 13.56 0.70 0.58
C GLU A 136 13.26 2.14 1.02
N ASN A 137 12.95 3.03 0.08
CA ASN A 137 12.64 4.43 0.37
C ASN A 137 11.38 4.60 1.25
N ILE A 138 10.45 3.65 1.20
CA ILE A 138 9.20 3.69 1.98
C ILE A 138 9.36 3.00 3.34
N LEU A 139 10.05 1.85 3.39
CA LEU A 139 10.05 0.94 4.54
C LEU A 139 11.39 0.84 5.28
N GLY A 140 12.47 1.34 4.69
CA GLY A 140 13.84 1.11 5.13
C GLY A 140 14.38 -0.25 4.66
N ILE A 141 15.71 -0.35 4.52
CA ILE A 141 16.39 -1.48 3.85
C ILE A 141 16.08 -2.86 4.46
N GLU A 142 16.01 -2.93 5.79
CA GLU A 142 15.77 -4.20 6.49
C GLU A 142 14.34 -4.73 6.26
N HIS A 143 13.35 -3.84 6.26
CA HIS A 143 11.95 -4.20 6.02
C HIS A 143 11.64 -4.38 4.54
N ALA A 144 12.27 -3.59 3.67
CA ALA A 144 12.14 -3.75 2.22
C ALA A 144 12.63 -5.11 1.77
N ARG A 145 13.81 -5.54 2.25
CA ARG A 145 14.36 -6.86 1.93
C ARG A 145 13.39 -7.97 2.28
N LYS A 146 12.87 -7.97 3.52
CA LYS A 146 11.89 -8.96 3.99
C LYS A 146 10.57 -8.91 3.21
N HIS A 147 10.14 -7.73 2.79
CA HIS A 147 8.90 -7.54 2.03
C HIS A 147 9.01 -8.11 0.62
N ILE A 148 10.13 -7.88 -0.07
CA ILE A 148 10.33 -8.35 -1.44
C ILE A 148 10.99 -9.73 -1.52
N GLU A 149 11.53 -10.26 -0.43
CA GLU A 149 12.27 -11.54 -0.40
C GLU A 149 11.50 -12.67 -1.08
N LYS A 150 10.21 -12.80 -0.77
CA LYS A 150 9.35 -13.84 -1.36
C LYS A 150 9.18 -13.66 -2.86
N PHE A 151 9.18 -12.41 -3.33
CA PHE A 151 9.06 -12.08 -4.75
C PHE A 151 10.39 -12.32 -5.48
N VAL A 152 11.52 -11.95 -4.89
CA VAL A 152 12.86 -12.28 -5.41
C VAL A 152 13.04 -13.79 -5.50
N LYS A 153 12.72 -14.53 -4.42
CA LYS A 153 12.71 -16.01 -4.41
C LYS A 153 11.86 -16.60 -5.52
N PHE A 154 10.66 -16.05 -5.72
CA PHE A 154 9.76 -16.49 -6.77
C PHE A 154 10.37 -16.28 -8.18
N MET A 155 10.95 -15.11 -8.43
CA MET A 155 11.56 -14.76 -9.72
C MET A 155 12.88 -15.51 -9.99
N CYS A 156 13.66 -15.77 -8.94
CA CYS A 156 14.89 -16.57 -9.00
C CYS A 156 14.61 -18.08 -8.97
N HIS A 157 13.34 -18.51 -9.01
CA HIS A 157 12.93 -19.91 -8.94
C HIS A 157 13.47 -20.67 -7.72
N GLY A 158 13.74 -19.96 -6.61
CA GLY A 158 14.34 -20.50 -5.40
C GLY A 158 15.83 -20.85 -5.50
N ASP A 159 16.53 -20.39 -6.55
CA ASP A 159 17.97 -20.55 -6.69
C ASP A 159 18.71 -19.51 -5.83
N GLU A 160 19.34 -19.98 -4.75
CA GLU A 160 20.07 -19.14 -3.81
C GLU A 160 21.23 -18.35 -4.47
N ASN A 161 21.84 -18.86 -5.54
CA ASN A 161 22.91 -18.14 -6.23
C ASN A 161 22.34 -16.94 -7.00
N LEU A 162 21.19 -17.13 -7.67
CA LEU A 162 20.52 -16.04 -8.39
C LEU A 162 19.97 -14.97 -7.43
N GLU A 163 19.50 -15.37 -6.25
CA GLU A 163 19.11 -14.42 -5.21
C GLU A 163 20.29 -13.58 -4.71
N GLN A 164 21.45 -14.20 -4.49
CA GLN A 164 22.66 -13.48 -4.08
C GLN A 164 23.15 -12.53 -5.18
N ILE A 165 23.14 -12.99 -6.43
CA ILE A 165 23.47 -12.16 -7.60
C ILE A 165 22.53 -10.97 -7.68
N PHE A 166 21.22 -11.15 -7.50
CA PHE A 166 20.25 -10.07 -7.49
C PHE A 166 20.61 -8.98 -6.47
N TYR A 167 20.86 -9.35 -5.20
CA TYR A 167 21.18 -8.35 -4.17
C TYR A 167 22.55 -7.69 -4.37
N ALA A 168 23.54 -8.41 -4.90
CA ALA A 168 24.85 -7.85 -5.23
C ALA A 168 24.73 -6.82 -6.37
N SER A 169 24.07 -7.20 -7.46
CA SER A 169 23.84 -6.34 -8.62
C SER A 169 22.95 -5.13 -8.29
N TYR A 170 22.01 -5.25 -7.34
CA TYR A 170 21.24 -4.11 -6.84
C TYR A 170 22.13 -3.05 -6.19
N ALA A 171 23.10 -3.48 -5.37
CA ALA A 171 23.98 -2.56 -4.66
C ALA A 171 24.88 -1.77 -5.63
N GLU A 172 25.41 -2.45 -6.65
CA GLU A 172 26.20 -1.85 -7.72
C GLU A 172 25.35 -0.85 -8.53
N TRP A 173 24.18 -1.27 -9.00
CA TRP A 173 23.25 -0.42 -9.75
C TRP A 173 22.86 0.84 -8.97
N LYS A 174 22.59 0.72 -7.67
CA LYS A 174 22.23 1.88 -6.83
C LYS A 174 23.38 2.86 -6.67
N ALA A 175 24.61 2.36 -6.54
CA ALA A 175 25.81 3.20 -6.45
C ALA A 175 26.02 3.98 -7.76
N GLU A 176 25.89 3.31 -8.91
CA GLU A 176 26.01 3.93 -10.23
C GLU A 176 24.92 4.99 -10.46
N LYS A 177 23.67 4.68 -10.10
CA LYS A 177 22.55 5.62 -10.19
C LYS A 177 22.78 6.88 -9.34
N THR A 178 23.24 6.70 -8.11
CA THR A 178 23.57 7.82 -7.21
C THR A 178 24.69 8.69 -7.77
N GLU A 179 25.75 8.07 -8.30
CA GLU A 179 26.87 8.80 -8.93
C GLU A 179 26.41 9.58 -10.17
N TYR A 180 25.50 9.01 -10.97
CA TYR A 180 24.92 9.67 -12.13
C TYR A 180 24.07 10.89 -11.72
N GLU A 181 23.19 10.74 -10.74
CA GLU A 181 22.37 11.84 -10.21
C GLU A 181 23.22 12.98 -9.62
N GLU A 182 24.35 12.66 -8.98
CA GLU A 182 25.30 13.66 -8.47
C GLU A 182 26.02 14.39 -9.60
N LYS A 183 26.44 13.66 -10.66
CA LYS A 183 27.05 14.26 -11.85
C LYS A 183 26.06 15.15 -12.60
N GLU A 184 24.81 14.73 -12.72
CA GLU A 184 23.73 15.49 -13.35
C GLU A 184 23.44 16.78 -12.59
N LYS A 185 23.28 16.72 -11.26
CA LYS A 185 23.10 17.91 -10.40
C LYS A 185 24.28 18.89 -10.46
N LYS A 186 25.51 18.39 -10.67
CA LYS A 186 26.71 19.23 -10.86
C LYS A 186 26.78 19.84 -12.26
N ALA A 187 26.31 19.12 -13.28
CA ALA A 187 26.30 19.57 -14.67
C ALA A 187 25.17 20.58 -14.95
N PHE A 188 24.05 20.43 -14.26
CA PHE A 188 22.86 21.28 -14.35
C PHE A 188 22.42 21.72 -12.94
N PRO A 189 23.15 22.63 -12.28
CA PRO A 189 22.71 23.16 -10.99
C PRO A 189 21.39 23.92 -11.21
N ASP A 190 20.38 23.63 -10.38
CA ASP A 190 19.05 24.26 -10.44
C ASP A 190 19.20 25.79 -10.48
N GLU A 191 18.93 26.40 -11.65
CA GLU A 191 18.71 27.84 -11.74
C GLU A 191 17.28 28.12 -11.27
N SER A 192 17.11 28.41 -9.98
CA SER A 192 15.98 29.21 -9.53
C SER A 192 16.34 30.03 -8.28
N PRO A 193 15.94 31.32 -8.23
CA PRO A 193 16.28 32.28 -7.18
C PRO A 193 15.57 32.03 -5.84
#